data_AF-A0A433C8G7-F1
#
_entry.id   AF-A0A433C8G7-F1
#
_cell.length_a   1.000
_cell.length_b   1.000
_cell.length_c   1.000
_cell.angle_alpha   90.00
_cell.angle_beta   90.00
_cell.angle_gamma   90.00
#
_symmetry.space_group_name_H-M   'P 1'
#
loop_
_entity.id
_entity.type
_entity.pdbx_description
1 polymer ?
#
loop_
_entity_poly.entity_id
_entity_poly.type
_entity_poly.pdbx_seq_one_letter_code
_entity_poly.pdbx_strand_id
1 'polypeptide(L)'
;MDNGLSDAAIAAMTPAQRHDLIMRLQRPLDEVFPPAMARRMRRIRLTVMTGSCIVLIPWVVYLGFTLPDNYTAHNWPATWIGFDGLLVAFMATTAVLGWLRRQLVLLTAFTTGVLLVCDAWFDVMTSDFGHDSTIPLITAVLIELPLAVLMMTGAIRILRLTATRLWFLEPGAPLWRLPLLP
;
A
#
# COMPACT_ATOMS: atom_id res chain seq x y z
N MET A 1 -26.00 20.32 -36.69
CA MET A 1 -25.08 21.11 -35.86
C MET A 1 -24.23 20.12 -35.08
N ASP A 2 -23.08 19.73 -35.63
CA ASP A 2 -22.08 18.96 -34.88
C ASP A 2 -21.45 19.89 -33.86
N ASN A 3 -22.05 19.97 -32.68
CA ASN A 3 -21.59 20.87 -31.61
C ASN A 3 -20.48 20.22 -30.75
N GLY A 4 -19.75 19.26 -31.33
CA GLY A 4 -18.72 18.46 -30.68
C GLY A 4 -17.33 18.76 -31.25
N LEU A 5 -16.32 18.64 -30.38
CA LEU A 5 -14.90 18.73 -30.75
C LEU A 5 -14.56 17.63 -31.78
N SER A 6 -14.16 17.97 -33.00
CA SER A 6 -13.85 16.98 -34.04
C SER A 6 -12.45 16.39 -33.90
N ASP A 7 -12.24 15.15 -34.35
CA ASP A 7 -10.93 14.48 -34.30
C ASP A 7 -9.84 15.25 -35.04
N ALA A 8 -10.18 15.89 -36.17
CA ALA A 8 -9.27 16.75 -36.91
C ALA A 8 -8.84 17.99 -36.10
N ALA A 9 -9.76 18.56 -35.31
CA ALA A 9 -9.44 19.67 -34.41
C ALA A 9 -8.50 19.22 -33.27
N ILE A 10 -8.71 18.02 -32.72
CA ILE A 10 -7.83 17.42 -31.69
C ILE A 10 -6.43 17.13 -32.27
N ALA A 11 -6.36 16.62 -33.50
CA ALA A 11 -5.11 16.34 -34.19
C ALA A 11 -4.31 17.63 -34.46
N ALA A 12 -4.98 18.74 -34.77
CA ALA A 12 -4.34 20.04 -34.99
C ALA A 12 -3.84 20.72 -33.68
N MET A 13 -4.27 20.27 -32.50
CA MET A 13 -3.85 20.86 -31.23
C MET A 13 -2.35 20.67 -30.95
N THR A 14 -1.74 21.70 -30.39
CA THR A 14 -0.39 21.60 -29.83
C THR A 14 -0.37 20.68 -28.59
N PRO A 15 0.78 20.11 -28.21
CA PRO A 15 0.90 19.28 -27.00
C PRO A 15 0.39 19.98 -25.72
N ALA A 16 0.64 21.29 -25.58
CA ALA A 16 0.18 22.08 -24.45
C ALA A 16 -1.36 22.20 -24.40
N GLN A 17 -2.00 22.43 -25.55
CA GLN A 17 -3.46 22.49 -25.66
C GLN A 17 -4.11 21.13 -25.37
N ARG A 18 -3.53 20.03 -25.88
CA ARG A 18 -4.01 18.69 -25.56
C ARG A 18 -3.90 18.40 -24.06
N HIS A 19 -2.81 18.81 -23.42
CA HIS A 19 -2.63 18.64 -21.98
C HIS A 19 -3.65 19.44 -21.16
N ASP A 20 -3.91 20.71 -21.51
CA ASP A 20 -4.96 21.52 -20.87
C ASP A 20 -6.35 20.88 -21.03
N LEU A 21 -6.67 20.42 -22.24
CA LEU A 21 -7.93 19.74 -22.51
C LEU A 21 -8.08 18.46 -21.68
N ILE A 22 -7.05 17.61 -21.63
CA ILE A 22 -7.04 16.40 -20.80
C ILE A 22 -7.29 16.76 -19.33
N MET A 23 -6.60 17.79 -18.80
CA MET A 23 -6.75 18.21 -17.42
C MET A 23 -8.17 18.69 -17.10
N ARG A 24 -8.84 19.37 -18.05
CA ARG A 24 -10.23 19.85 -17.90
C ARG A 24 -11.26 18.73 -18.05
N LEU A 25 -10.96 17.69 -18.82
CA LEU A 25 -11.84 16.53 -19.02
C LEU A 25 -11.75 15.50 -17.88
N GLN A 26 -10.75 15.58 -17.00
CA GLN A 26 -10.66 14.70 -15.84
C GLN A 26 -11.91 14.80 -14.97
N ARG A 27 -12.40 13.66 -14.46
CA ARG A 27 -13.54 13.67 -13.56
C ARG A 27 -13.21 14.49 -12.30
N PRO A 28 -14.13 15.36 -11.85
CA PRO A 28 -13.99 16.03 -10.56
C PRO A 28 -13.76 15.01 -9.43
N LEU A 29 -12.80 15.30 -8.54
CA LEU A 29 -12.41 14.35 -7.48
C LEU A 29 -13.57 14.08 -6.52
N ASP A 30 -14.43 15.07 -6.31
CA ASP A 30 -15.61 15.06 -5.47
C ASP A 30 -16.71 14.10 -5.97
N GLU A 31 -16.84 13.93 -7.29
CA GLU A 31 -17.77 12.94 -7.87
C GLU A 31 -17.31 11.50 -7.62
N VAL A 32 -16.00 11.27 -7.62
CA VAL A 32 -15.42 9.93 -7.47
C VAL A 32 -15.18 9.59 -6.00
N PHE A 33 -14.81 10.57 -5.16
CA PHE A 33 -14.45 10.32 -3.77
C PHE A 33 -14.64 11.55 -2.85
N PRO A 34 -15.54 11.49 -1.84
CA PRO A 34 -15.79 12.61 -0.95
C PRO A 34 -14.53 13.07 -0.19
N PRO A 35 -14.20 14.38 -0.19
CA PRO A 35 -12.93 14.88 0.35
C PRO A 35 -12.81 14.71 1.88
N ALA A 36 -13.93 14.71 2.61
CA ALA A 36 -13.95 14.45 4.05
C ALA A 36 -13.55 13.00 4.37
N MET A 37 -14.08 12.04 3.61
CA MET A 37 -13.74 10.62 3.73
C MET A 37 -12.25 10.38 3.42
N ALA A 38 -11.73 11.03 2.38
CA ALA A 38 -10.31 10.98 2.00
C ALA A 38 -9.37 11.42 3.10
N ARG A 39 -9.67 12.58 3.72
CA ARG A 39 -8.86 13.11 4.81
C ARG A 39 -8.89 12.20 6.04
N ARG A 40 -10.05 11.61 6.37
CA ARG A 40 -10.20 10.69 7.50
C ARG A 40 -9.44 9.39 7.27
N MET A 41 -9.65 8.73 6.13
CA MET A 41 -8.95 7.49 5.78
C MET A 41 -7.43 7.69 5.74
N ARG A 42 -6.96 8.81 5.18
CA ARG A 42 -5.53 9.13 5.16
C ARG A 42 -4.96 9.30 6.57
N ARG A 43 -5.66 10.03 7.45
CA ARG A 43 -5.22 10.17 8.86
C ARG A 43 -5.14 8.83 9.55
N ILE A 44 -6.20 8.02 9.48
CA ILE A 44 -6.22 6.69 10.08
C ILE A 44 -5.04 5.85 9.58
N ARG A 45 -4.81 5.81 8.26
CA ARG A 45 -3.70 5.05 7.67
C ARG A 45 -2.33 5.51 8.14
N LEU A 46 -2.10 6.83 8.17
CA LEU A 46 -0.84 7.38 8.66
C LEU A 46 -0.64 7.07 10.14
N THR A 47 -1.67 7.26 10.97
CA THR A 47 -1.62 6.96 12.40
C THR A 47 -1.36 5.48 12.66
N VAL A 48 -2.05 4.60 11.94
CA VAL A 48 -1.84 3.16 12.03
C VAL A 48 -0.42 2.81 11.61
N MET A 49 0.08 3.33 10.48
CA MET A 49 1.43 3.01 10.00
C MET A 49 2.52 3.49 10.95
N THR A 50 2.41 4.73 11.41
CA THR A 50 3.35 5.29 12.40
C THR A 50 3.28 4.54 13.72
N GLY A 51 2.06 4.21 14.20
CA GLY A 51 1.86 3.43 15.42
C GLY A 51 2.46 2.03 15.31
N SER A 52 2.22 1.35 14.18
CA SER A 52 2.79 0.04 13.91
C SER A 52 4.32 0.09 13.90
N CYS A 53 4.96 1.07 13.24
CA CYS A 53 6.42 1.24 13.31
C CYS A 53 6.93 1.37 14.77
N ILE A 54 6.26 2.18 15.59
CA ILE A 54 6.65 2.42 16.99
C ILE A 54 6.55 1.14 17.84
N VAL A 55 5.59 0.26 17.54
CA VAL A 55 5.40 -1.01 18.25
C VAL A 55 6.34 -2.09 17.73
N LEU A 56 6.55 -2.16 16.41
CA LEU A 56 7.38 -3.18 15.77
C LEU A 56 8.85 -3.02 16.16
N ILE A 57 9.39 -1.80 16.20
CA ILE A 57 10.82 -1.57 16.50
C ILE A 57 11.23 -2.19 17.86
N PRO A 58 10.56 -1.93 19.00
CA PRO A 58 10.85 -2.60 20.27
C PRO A 58 10.67 -4.12 20.24
N TRP A 59 9.65 -4.62 19.54
CA TRP A 59 9.38 -6.05 19.42
C TRP A 59 10.52 -6.80 18.73
N VAL A 60 11.02 -6.24 17.63
CA VAL A 60 12.16 -6.75 16.86
C VAL A 60 13.43 -6.80 17.72
N VAL A 61 13.68 -5.73 18.49
CA VAL A 61 14.83 -5.68 19.40
C VAL A 61 14.70 -6.76 20.48
N TYR A 62 13.51 -6.93 21.06
CA TYR A 62 13.25 -7.95 22.06
C TYR A 62 13.45 -9.37 21.52
N LEU A 63 12.89 -9.68 20.34
CA LEU A 63 13.07 -10.97 19.67
C LEU A 63 14.54 -11.24 19.35
N GLY A 64 15.27 -10.24 18.84
CA GLY A 64 16.70 -10.36 18.57
C GLY A 64 17.55 -10.76 19.78
N PHE A 65 17.12 -10.43 21.00
CA PHE A 65 17.80 -10.83 22.24
C PHE A 65 17.26 -12.13 22.86
N THR A 66 16.09 -12.60 22.46
CA THR A 66 15.41 -13.75 23.10
C THR A 66 15.38 -15.00 22.23
N LEU A 67 15.71 -14.89 20.94
CA LEU A 67 15.83 -16.05 20.05
C LEU A 67 17.03 -16.94 20.47
N PRO A 68 16.81 -18.24 20.74
CA PRO A 68 17.89 -19.16 21.07
C PRO A 68 18.90 -19.29 19.92
N ASP A 69 20.20 -19.20 20.21
CA ASP A 69 21.31 -19.37 19.25
C ASP A 69 21.38 -20.78 18.62
N ASN A 70 20.48 -21.68 19.01
CA ASN A 70 20.51 -23.11 18.70
C ASN A 70 19.48 -23.49 17.62
N TYR A 71 19.53 -22.84 16.46
CA TYR A 71 19.05 -23.45 15.22
C TYR A 71 20.14 -23.29 14.16
N THR A 72 20.44 -24.37 13.46
CA THR A 72 21.59 -24.58 12.56
C THR A 72 21.62 -23.68 11.30
N ALA A 73 21.49 -22.37 11.47
CA ALA A 73 21.68 -21.35 10.48
C ALA A 73 22.61 -20.29 11.09
N HIS A 74 23.85 -20.22 10.59
CA HIS A 74 24.96 -19.44 11.15
C HIS A 74 24.67 -17.94 11.41
N ASN A 75 23.55 -17.38 10.90
CA ASN A 75 23.17 -15.95 10.98
C ASN A 75 21.66 -15.74 11.20
N TRP A 76 20.98 -16.60 11.96
CA TRP A 76 19.53 -16.52 12.15
C TRP A 76 19.04 -15.16 12.71
N PRO A 77 19.63 -14.57 13.77
CA PRO A 77 19.23 -13.25 14.28
C PRO A 77 19.44 -12.12 13.25
N ALA A 78 20.51 -12.20 12.44
CA ALA A 78 20.80 -11.20 11.43
C ALA A 78 19.79 -11.22 10.27
N THR A 79 19.24 -12.39 9.95
CA THR A 79 18.21 -12.54 8.91
C THR A 79 16.90 -11.89 9.34
N TRP A 80 16.50 -12.09 10.60
CA TRP A 80 15.33 -11.46 11.20
C TRP A 80 15.46 -9.93 11.25
N ILE A 81 16.54 -9.41 11.84
CA ILE A 81 16.81 -7.97 11.90
C ILE A 81 16.82 -7.33 10.50
N GLY A 82 17.37 -8.04 9.51
CA GLY A 82 17.40 -7.57 8.12
C GLY A 82 16.00 -7.47 7.48
N PHE A 83 15.15 -8.49 7.69
CA PHE A 83 13.78 -8.49 7.20
C PHE A 83 12.95 -7.39 7.87
N ASP A 84 13.04 -7.26 9.19
CA ASP A 84 12.29 -6.27 9.95
C ASP A 84 12.73 -4.84 9.62
N GLY A 85 14.04 -4.63 9.44
CA GLY A 85 14.58 -3.37 8.97
C GLY A 85 14.04 -3.00 7.58
N LEU A 86 13.91 -3.97 6.67
CA LEU A 86 13.31 -3.76 5.37
C LEU A 86 11.81 -3.41 5.48
N LEU A 87 11.06 -4.13 6.31
CA LEU A 87 9.64 -3.86 6.57
C LEU A 87 9.44 -2.44 7.12
N VAL A 88 10.19 -2.05 8.15
CA VAL A 88 10.15 -0.70 8.74
C VAL A 88 10.50 0.36 7.71
N ALA A 89 11.51 0.13 6.87
CA ALA A 89 11.88 1.06 5.80
C ALA A 89 10.74 1.26 4.79
N PHE A 90 10.06 0.18 4.39
CA PHE A 90 8.91 0.26 3.49
C PHE A 90 7.68 0.91 4.13
N MET A 91 7.41 0.64 5.41
CA MET A 91 6.36 1.31 6.18
C MET A 91 6.61 2.82 6.29
N ALA A 92 7.84 3.21 6.64
CA ALA A 92 8.24 4.62 6.73
C ALA A 92 8.13 5.31 5.36
N THR A 93 8.63 4.66 4.30
CA THR A 93 8.52 5.19 2.92
C THR A 93 7.06 5.34 2.50
N THR A 94 6.20 4.36 2.83
CA THR A 94 4.76 4.42 2.58
C THR A 94 4.11 5.60 3.30
N ALA A 95 4.46 5.83 4.57
CA ALA A 95 3.97 6.95 5.35
C ALA A 95 4.41 8.29 4.77
N VAL A 96 5.69 8.44 4.39
CA VAL A 96 6.23 9.66 3.78
C VAL A 96 5.59 9.93 2.41
N LEU A 97 5.49 8.92 1.53
CA LEU A 97 4.87 9.09 0.21
C LEU A 97 3.37 9.37 0.31
N GLY A 98 2.69 8.75 1.29
CA GLY A 98 1.30 9.06 1.63
C GLY A 98 1.12 10.47 2.20
N TRP A 99 2.12 10.97 2.94
CA TRP A 99 2.16 12.35 3.40
C TRP A 99 2.35 13.31 2.23
N LEU A 100 3.32 13.05 1.35
CA LEU A 100 3.67 13.87 0.19
C LEU A 100 2.67 13.74 -0.98
N ARG A 101 1.66 12.86 -0.87
CA ARG A 101 0.65 12.58 -1.91
C ARG A 101 1.27 12.12 -3.24
N ARG A 102 2.35 11.33 -3.18
CA ARG A 102 3.03 10.79 -4.37
C ARG A 102 2.39 9.48 -4.79
N GLN A 103 2.21 9.26 -6.10
CA GLN A 103 1.64 8.02 -6.64
C GLN A 103 2.49 6.77 -6.32
N LEU A 104 3.79 6.95 -6.06
CA LEU A 104 4.70 5.88 -5.61
C LEU A 104 4.26 5.21 -4.29
N VAL A 105 3.35 5.83 -3.52
CA VAL A 105 2.73 5.20 -2.35
C VAL A 105 2.04 3.88 -2.71
N LEU A 106 1.57 3.72 -3.96
CA LEU A 106 0.93 2.50 -4.43
C LEU A 106 1.89 1.30 -4.39
N LEU A 107 3.11 1.47 -4.91
CA LEU A 107 4.11 0.42 -4.95
C LEU A 107 4.58 0.08 -3.54
N THR A 108 4.93 1.10 -2.76
CA THR A 108 5.45 0.92 -1.39
C THR A 108 4.40 0.35 -0.44
N ALA A 109 3.15 0.78 -0.52
CA ALA A 109 2.06 0.20 0.29
C ALA A 109 1.78 -1.25 -0.09
N PHE A 110 1.78 -1.59 -1.39
CA PHE A 110 1.59 -2.97 -1.82
C PHE A 110 2.73 -3.87 -1.33
N THR A 111 3.98 -3.45 -1.51
CA THR A 111 5.16 -4.18 -0.99
C THR A 111 5.10 -4.32 0.53
N THR A 112 4.75 -3.25 1.26
CA THR A 112 4.57 -3.31 2.73
C THR A 112 3.53 -4.35 3.12
N GLY A 113 2.40 -4.42 2.40
CA GLY A 113 1.39 -5.45 2.63
C GLY A 113 1.92 -6.86 2.40
N VAL A 114 2.71 -7.08 1.34
CA VAL A 114 3.33 -8.40 1.09
C VAL A 114 4.31 -8.76 2.20
N LEU A 115 5.15 -7.81 2.63
CA LEU A 115 6.09 -8.03 3.72
C LEU A 115 5.37 -8.39 5.02
N LEU A 116 4.26 -7.72 5.37
CA LEU A 116 3.44 -8.08 6.53
C LEU A 116 2.80 -9.47 6.44
N VAL A 117 2.47 -9.95 5.24
CA VAL A 117 1.99 -11.34 5.05
C VAL A 117 3.12 -12.34 5.26
N CYS A 118 4.31 -12.02 4.75
CA CYS A 118 5.50 -12.83 4.99
C CYS A 118 5.87 -12.86 6.48
N ASP A 119 5.79 -11.72 7.16
CA ASP A 119 6.01 -11.56 8.60
C ASP A 119 5.09 -12.49 9.41
N ALA A 120 3.78 -12.36 9.20
CA ALA A 120 2.78 -13.23 9.82
C ALA A 120 3.01 -14.72 9.53
N TRP A 121 3.43 -15.05 8.31
CA TRP A 121 3.78 -16.42 7.95
C TRP A 121 5.01 -16.91 8.73
N PHE A 122 6.07 -16.09 8.79
CA PHE A 122 7.28 -16.43 9.53
C PHE A 122 7.00 -16.62 11.02
N ASP A 123 6.28 -15.68 11.65
CA ASP A 123 5.89 -15.75 13.07
C ASP A 123 5.09 -17.00 13.42
N VAL A 124 4.16 -17.41 12.54
CA VAL A 124 3.42 -18.66 12.72
C VAL A 124 4.36 -19.88 12.63
N MET A 125 5.28 -19.88 11.67
CA MET A 125 6.20 -21.00 11.44
C MET A 125 7.30 -21.13 12.50
N THR A 126 7.67 -20.04 13.18
CA THR A 126 8.69 -20.03 14.23
C THR A 126 8.12 -20.08 15.64
N SER A 127 6.80 -19.94 15.80
CA SER A 127 6.13 -20.14 17.08
C SER A 127 6.39 -21.55 17.60
N ASP A 128 6.91 -21.64 18.82
CA ASP A 128 7.22 -22.91 19.46
C ASP A 128 5.89 -23.65 19.71
N PHE A 129 5.64 -24.75 19.00
CA PHE A 129 4.39 -25.53 19.04
C PHE A 129 4.13 -26.20 20.42
N GLY A 130 4.96 -25.94 21.42
CA GLY A 130 5.06 -26.71 22.66
C GLY A 130 4.35 -26.14 23.89
N HIS A 131 4.46 -24.85 24.24
CA HIS A 131 4.06 -24.38 25.58
C HIS A 131 3.38 -23.00 25.70
N ASP A 132 3.41 -22.10 24.70
CA ASP A 132 2.64 -20.84 24.76
C ASP A 132 2.42 -20.20 23.37
N SER A 133 1.99 -21.00 22.39
CA SER A 133 1.92 -20.63 20.96
C SER A 133 0.75 -19.70 20.60
N THR A 134 -0.11 -19.35 21.55
CA THR A 134 -1.37 -18.64 21.28
C THR A 134 -1.18 -17.15 21.05
N ILE A 135 -0.28 -16.49 21.78
CA ILE A 135 -0.09 -15.03 21.68
C ILE A 135 0.50 -14.62 20.31
N PRO A 136 1.58 -15.24 19.79
CA PRO A 136 2.15 -14.89 18.48
C PRO A 136 1.18 -15.15 17.32
N LEU A 137 0.43 -16.26 17.38
CA LEU A 137 -0.58 -16.59 16.38
C LEU A 137 -1.73 -15.57 16.36
N ILE A 138 -2.18 -15.11 17.54
CA ILE A 138 -3.26 -14.13 17.65
C ILE A 138 -2.80 -12.77 17.13
N THR A 139 -1.57 -12.33 17.42
CA THR A 139 -1.04 -11.05 16.90
C THR A 139 -0.85 -11.09 15.40
N ALA A 140 -0.27 -12.16 14.85
CA ALA A 140 -0.07 -12.32 13.41
C ALA A 140 -1.41 -12.30 12.64
N VAL A 141 -2.42 -13.01 13.14
CA VAL A 141 -3.72 -13.11 12.47
C VAL A 141 -4.59 -11.87 12.67
N LEU A 142 -4.57 -11.23 13.85
CA LEU A 142 -5.48 -10.11 14.17
C LEU A 142 -4.87 -8.72 13.97
N ILE A 143 -3.55 -8.60 13.81
CA ILE A 143 -2.87 -7.31 13.65
C ILE A 143 -2.20 -7.23 12.28
N GLU A 144 -1.26 -8.14 11.99
CA GLU A 144 -0.45 -8.08 10.76
C GLU A 144 -1.28 -8.33 9.50
N LEU A 145 -2.10 -9.39 9.47
CA LEU A 145 -2.94 -9.68 8.31
C LEU A 145 -3.97 -8.56 8.01
N PRO A 146 -4.72 -8.02 9.00
CA PRO A 146 -5.60 -6.89 8.74
C PRO A 146 -4.86 -5.64 8.26
N LEU A 147 -3.66 -5.39 8.78
CA LEU A 147 -2.82 -4.28 8.34
C LEU A 147 -2.36 -4.47 6.89
N ALA A 148 -1.94 -5.69 6.54
CA ALA A 148 -1.57 -6.07 5.18
C ALA A 148 -2.74 -5.85 4.21
N VAL A 149 -3.93 -6.35 4.56
CA VAL A 149 -5.15 -6.15 3.78
C VAL A 149 -5.46 -4.67 3.62
N LEU A 150 -5.35 -3.87 4.68
CA LEU A 150 -5.60 -2.44 4.65
C LEU A 150 -4.60 -1.70 3.73
N MET A 151 -3.34 -2.15 3.68
CA MET A 151 -2.32 -1.63 2.77
C MET A 151 -2.59 -2.00 1.31
N MET A 152 -2.79 -3.27 1.03
CA MET A 152 -3.04 -3.76 -0.33
C MET A 152 -4.33 -3.18 -0.91
N THR A 153 -5.45 -3.24 -0.16
CA THR A 153 -6.73 -2.64 -0.58
C THR A 153 -6.60 -1.14 -0.75
N GLY A 154 -5.73 -0.50 0.02
CA GLY A 154 -5.40 0.91 -0.12
C GLY A 154 -4.70 1.26 -1.42
N ALA A 155 -3.65 0.53 -1.77
CA ALA A 155 -2.94 0.67 -3.04
C ALA A 155 -3.89 0.46 -4.22
N ILE A 156 -4.65 -0.63 -4.19
CA ILE A 156 -5.66 -0.99 -5.21
C ILE A 156 -6.73 0.09 -5.36
N ARG A 157 -7.20 0.67 -4.25
CA ARG A 157 -8.22 1.73 -4.29
C ARG A 157 -7.67 3.03 -4.89
N ILE A 158 -6.44 3.40 -4.57
CA ILE A 158 -5.78 4.57 -5.18
C ILE A 158 -5.61 4.35 -6.69
N LEU A 159 -5.26 3.13 -7.13
CA LEU A 159 -5.19 2.79 -8.55
C LEU A 159 -6.54 2.98 -9.24
N ARG A 160 -7.60 2.39 -8.69
CA ARG A 160 -8.97 2.51 -9.22
C ARG A 160 -9.42 3.96 -9.31
N LEU A 161 -9.23 4.74 -8.24
CA LEU A 161 -9.61 6.15 -8.22
C LEU A 161 -8.85 6.94 -9.30
N THR A 162 -7.57 6.68 -9.48
CA THR A 162 -6.76 7.32 -10.52
C THR A 162 -7.24 6.93 -11.91
N ALA A 163 -7.47 5.64 -12.16
CA ALA A 163 -7.97 5.13 -13.45
C ALA A 163 -9.37 5.68 -13.79
N THR A 164 -10.29 5.70 -12.83
CA THR A 164 -11.64 6.26 -13.01
C THR A 164 -11.60 7.76 -13.24
N ARG A 165 -10.71 8.49 -12.55
CA ARG A 165 -10.54 9.94 -12.74
C ARG A 165 -10.05 10.29 -14.15
N LEU A 166 -9.18 9.45 -14.71
CA LEU A 166 -8.61 9.60 -16.05
C LEU A 166 -9.45 8.92 -17.15
N TRP A 167 -10.67 8.47 -16.84
CA TRP A 167 -11.56 7.78 -17.78
C TRP A 167 -11.02 6.46 -18.36
N PHE A 168 -9.95 5.90 -17.78
CA PHE A 168 -9.47 4.56 -18.15
C PHE A 168 -10.41 3.45 -17.67
N LEU A 169 -11.20 3.71 -16.63
CA LEU A 169 -12.18 2.76 -16.08
C LEU A 169 -13.52 3.44 -15.77
N GLU A 170 -14.62 2.73 -16.04
CA GLU A 170 -15.92 3.09 -15.49
C GLU A 170 -15.98 2.84 -13.97
N PRO A 171 -16.79 3.61 -13.21
CA PRO A 171 -16.99 3.35 -11.79
C PRO A 171 -17.51 1.94 -11.56
N GLY A 172 -16.82 1.17 -10.71
CA GLY A 172 -17.21 -0.22 -10.40
C GLY A 172 -16.69 -1.27 -11.39
N ALA A 173 -16.07 -0.87 -12.50
CA ALA A 173 -15.42 -1.81 -13.40
C ALA A 173 -14.22 -2.50 -12.70
N PRO A 174 -13.96 -3.79 -13.01
CA PRO A 174 -12.85 -4.52 -12.42
C PRO A 174 -11.50 -4.13 -13.05
N LEU A 175 -10.43 -4.15 -12.22
CA LEU A 175 -9.09 -3.70 -12.64
C LEU A 175 -8.45 -4.53 -13.75
N TRP A 176 -8.78 -5.82 -13.86
CA TRP A 176 -8.23 -6.69 -14.92
C TRP A 176 -8.77 -6.36 -16.32
N ARG A 177 -9.70 -5.39 -16.45
CA ARG A 177 -10.14 -4.85 -17.74
C ARG A 177 -9.33 -3.63 -18.19
N LEU A 178 -8.33 -3.19 -17.42
CA LEU A 178 -7.42 -2.14 -17.85
C LEU A 178 -6.62 -2.63 -19.08
N PRO A 179 -6.72 -1.97 -20.24
CA PRO A 179 -5.85 -2.29 -21.36
C PRO A 179 -4.41 -1.97 -20.99
N LEU A 180 -3.51 -2.95 -21.15
CA LEU A 180 -2.07 -2.72 -21.12
C LEU A 180 -1.69 -2.07 -22.45
N LEU A 181 -1.44 -0.76 -22.43
CA LEU A 181 -0.89 -0.06 -23.60
C LEU A 181 0.61 -0.40 -23.68
N PRO A 182 1.09 -0.98 -24.81
CA PRO A 182 2.50 -1.26 -25.02
C PRO A 182 3.34 0.00 -25.20
#